data_AF-A0A0S8D4F0-F1
#
_entry.id   AF-A0A0S8D4F0-F1
#
_cell.length_a   1.000
_cell.length_b   1.000
_cell.length_c   1.000
_cell.angle_alpha   90.00
_cell.angle_beta   90.00
_cell.angle_gamma   90.00
#
_symmetry.space_group_name_H-M   'P 1'
#
loop_
_entity.id
_entity.type
_entity.pdbx_description
1 polymer ?
#
loop_
_entity_poly.entity_id
_entity_poly.type
_entity_poly.pdbx_seq_one_letter_code
_entity_poly.pdbx_strand_id
1 'polypeptide(L)'
;MRYKTAWNTADRLSPAGKKRVVPDYVWATSEKSKLRALSLYLIRSIVEKHGGTIQIDLATNTIDIDVPEKEKAACAQELEEQVGTMCR
;
A
#
# COMPACT_ATOMS: atom_id res chain seq x y z
N MET A 1 -20.43 4.26 -27.30
CA MET A 1 -19.61 4.54 -26.10
C MET A 1 -19.06 5.94 -26.16
N ARG A 2 -19.46 6.82 -25.25
CA ARG A 2 -18.83 8.13 -24.98
C ARG A 2 -18.97 8.37 -23.48
N TYR A 3 -17.87 8.30 -22.75
CA TYR A 3 -17.82 8.75 -21.36
C TYR A 3 -17.73 10.28 -21.38
N LYS A 4 -18.72 10.98 -20.83
CA LYS A 4 -18.61 12.39 -20.47
C LYS A 4 -18.20 12.46 -19.01
N THR A 5 -16.94 12.78 -18.78
CA THR A 5 -16.44 13.32 -17.51
C THR A 5 -16.97 14.74 -17.34
N ALA A 6 -17.69 14.98 -16.25
CA ALA A 6 -17.95 16.32 -15.76
C ALA A 6 -17.66 16.33 -14.26
N TRP A 7 -16.51 16.89 -13.94
CA TRP A 7 -16.14 17.30 -12.60
C TRP A 7 -17.13 18.36 -12.11
N ASN A 8 -17.57 18.26 -10.86
CA ASN A 8 -17.91 19.42 -10.04
C ASN A 8 -17.67 19.08 -8.57
N THR A 9 -16.47 19.44 -8.13
CA THR A 9 -16.16 19.80 -6.75
C THR A 9 -17.01 21.01 -6.30
N ALA A 10 -17.22 21.07 -4.99
CA ALA A 10 -17.76 22.18 -4.21
C ALA A 10 -19.29 22.19 -3.97
N ASP A 11 -19.59 22.25 -2.67
CA ASP A 11 -20.81 22.77 -2.06
C ASP A 11 -22.12 22.02 -2.27
N ARG A 12 -22.35 21.04 -1.38
CA ARG A 12 -23.66 20.92 -0.74
C ARG A 12 -23.53 20.80 0.77
N LEU A 13 -23.61 21.98 1.38
CA LEU A 13 -24.15 22.21 2.72
C LEU A 13 -25.30 21.23 3.01
N SER A 14 -25.20 20.54 4.15
CA SER A 14 -26.27 19.71 4.71
C SER A 14 -27.42 20.58 5.22
N PRO A 15 -28.68 20.31 4.84
CA PRO A 15 -29.82 20.68 5.64
C PRO A 15 -30.31 19.45 6.42
N ALA A 16 -30.36 19.60 7.74
CA ALA A 16 -31.20 18.85 8.68
C ALA A 16 -31.11 17.31 8.73
N GLY A 17 -30.60 16.80 9.85
CA GLY A 17 -30.81 15.41 10.28
C GLY A 17 -29.50 14.71 10.63
N LYS A 18 -29.13 14.76 11.92
CA LYS A 18 -27.93 14.12 12.46
C LYS A 18 -27.96 12.59 12.24
N LYS A 19 -27.39 12.13 11.13
CA LYS A 19 -26.54 10.94 11.15
C LYS A 19 -25.14 11.43 10.84
N ARG A 20 -24.21 11.24 11.78
CA ARG A 20 -22.77 11.27 11.46
C ARG A 20 -22.58 10.26 10.35
N VAL A 21 -22.53 10.72 9.10
CA VAL A 21 -21.88 9.95 8.06
C VAL A 21 -20.42 10.03 8.44
N VAL A 22 -19.92 8.99 9.11
CA VAL A 22 -18.50 8.84 9.37
C VAL A 22 -17.90 8.59 7.99
N PRO A 23 -17.17 9.54 7.36
CA PRO A 23 -16.50 9.25 6.12
C PRO A 23 -15.10 8.73 6.49
N ASP A 24 -15.04 7.67 7.32
CA ASP A 24 -13.80 6.92 7.56
C ASP A 24 -13.60 5.82 6.52
N TYR A 25 -14.32 5.88 5.40
CA TYR A 25 -13.92 5.15 4.21
C TYR A 25 -12.91 5.99 3.43
N VAL A 26 -11.68 6.06 3.95
CA VAL A 26 -10.54 6.60 3.22
C VAL A 26 -10.15 5.57 2.17
N TRP A 27 -10.76 5.65 1.00
CA TRP A 27 -10.13 5.10 -0.20
C TRP A 27 -8.75 5.72 -0.27
N ALA A 28 -7.68 4.92 -0.32
CA ALA A 28 -6.29 5.36 -0.23
C ALA A 28 -5.93 6.41 -1.30
N THR A 29 -6.24 7.69 -1.04
CA THR A 29 -5.97 8.82 -1.94
C THR A 29 -4.69 9.55 -1.58
N SER A 30 -4.16 9.35 -0.36
CA SER A 30 -2.89 9.95 0.04
C SER A 30 -1.74 9.32 -0.75
N GLU A 31 -0.83 10.15 -1.27
CA GLU A 31 0.38 9.67 -1.94
C GLU A 31 1.18 8.73 -1.04
N LYS A 32 1.19 8.99 0.27
CA LYS A 32 1.81 8.14 1.27
C LYS A 32 1.23 6.71 1.29
N SER A 33 -0.09 6.58 1.16
CA SER A 33 -0.75 5.26 1.08
C SER A 33 -0.39 4.52 -0.21
N LYS A 34 -0.28 5.25 -1.33
CA LYS A 34 0.13 4.66 -2.62
C LYS A 34 1.59 4.21 -2.61
N LEU A 35 2.48 5.03 -2.06
CA LEU A 35 3.90 4.68 -1.88
C LEU A 35 4.04 3.46 -0.99
N ARG A 36 3.33 3.41 0.15
CA ARG A 36 3.34 2.24 1.03
C ARG A 36 2.87 0.97 0.30
N ALA A 37 1.75 1.07 -0.44
CA ALA A 37 1.23 -0.07 -1.20
C ALA A 37 2.22 -0.57 -2.26
N LEU A 38 2.89 0.37 -2.96
CA LEU A 38 3.93 0.04 -3.93
C LEU A 38 5.13 -0.63 -3.26
N SER A 39 5.63 -0.09 -2.14
CA SER A 39 6.75 -0.69 -1.41
C SER A 39 6.42 -2.11 -0.96
N LEU A 40 5.23 -2.35 -0.39
CA LEU A 40 4.80 -3.68 0.01
C LEU A 40 4.69 -4.64 -1.18
N TYR A 41 4.21 -4.16 -2.31
CA TYR A 41 4.13 -4.94 -3.54
C TYR A 41 5.52 -5.34 -4.06
N LEU A 42 6.48 -4.41 -4.05
CA LEU A 42 7.86 -4.68 -4.45
C LEU A 42 8.53 -5.69 -3.51
N ILE A 43 8.44 -5.49 -2.20
CA ILE A 43 8.98 -6.42 -1.20
C ILE A 43 8.41 -7.82 -1.45
N ARG A 44 7.10 -7.94 -1.59
CA ARG A 44 6.43 -9.21 -1.87
C ARG A 44 6.94 -9.87 -3.15
N SER A 45 7.06 -9.11 -4.23
CA SER A 45 7.52 -9.63 -5.53
C SER A 45 8.95 -10.16 -5.46
N ILE A 46 9.84 -9.47 -4.75
CA ILE A 46 11.23 -9.91 -4.54
C ILE A 46 11.27 -11.17 -3.67
N VAL A 47 10.54 -11.19 -2.56
CA VAL A 47 10.49 -12.36 -1.66
C VAL A 47 9.96 -13.60 -2.40
N GLU A 48 8.87 -13.46 -3.16
CA GLU A 48 8.28 -14.55 -3.94
C GLU A 48 9.23 -15.03 -5.06
N LYS A 49 9.99 -14.13 -5.69
CA LYS A 49 11.03 -14.47 -6.69
C LYS A 49 12.12 -15.37 -6.11
N HIS A 50 12.48 -15.17 -4.84
CA HIS A 50 13.44 -16.01 -4.11
C HIS A 50 12.80 -17.25 -3.46
N GLY A 51 11.54 -17.57 -3.77
CA GLY A 51 10.82 -18.72 -3.24
C GLY A 51 10.40 -18.57 -1.78
N GLY A 52 10.38 -17.34 -1.26
CA GLY A 52 9.93 -17.01 0.07
C GLY A 52 8.43 -16.73 0.17
N THR A 53 7.98 -16.49 1.39
CA THR A 53 6.61 -16.06 1.69
C THR A 53 6.63 -14.80 2.55
N ILE A 54 5.56 -14.02 2.45
CA ILE A 54 5.41 -12.76 3.19
C ILE A 54 4.03 -12.73 3.85
N GLN A 55 4.01 -12.31 5.11
CA GLN A 55 2.79 -12.00 5.85
C GLN A 55 2.84 -10.57 6.34
N ILE A 56 1.72 -9.86 6.21
CA ILE A 56 1.60 -8.46 6.60
C ILE A 56 0.55 -8.38 7.70
N ASP A 57 0.98 -8.01 8.91
CA ASP A 57 0.06 -7.70 10.00
C ASP A 57 -0.27 -6.20 9.97
N LEU A 58 -1.51 -5.89 9.58
CA LEU A 58 -1.99 -4.52 9.51
C LEU A 58 -2.26 -3.92 10.90
N ALA A 59 -2.45 -4.74 11.94
CA ALA A 59 -2.72 -4.25 13.30
C ALA A 59 -1.44 -3.73 13.97
N THR A 60 -0.33 -4.43 13.78
CA THR A 60 0.98 -4.08 14.35
C THR A 60 1.90 -3.36 13.36
N ASN A 61 1.50 -3.28 12.08
CA ASN A 61 2.33 -2.80 10.97
C ASN A 61 3.65 -3.56 10.81
N THR A 62 3.68 -4.84 11.20
CA THR A 62 4.84 -5.72 10.99
C THR A 62 4.74 -6.46 9.67
N ILE A 63 5.91 -6.84 9.15
CA ILE A 63 6.05 -7.65 7.95
C ILE A 63 6.91 -8.83 8.35
N ASP A 64 6.36 -10.03 8.23
CA ASP A 64 7.07 -11.28 8.45
C ASP A 64 7.47 -11.85 7.10
N ILE A 65 8.77 -12.06 6.93
CA ILE A 65 9.37 -12.54 5.67
C ILE A 65 10.09 -13.85 5.98
N ASP A 66 9.68 -14.91 5.30
CA ASP A 66 10.36 -16.20 5.34
C ASP A 66 10.95 -16.51 3.97
N VAL A 67 12.25 -16.80 3.92
CA VAL A 67 12.99 -17.06 2.68
C VAL A 67 13.92 -18.25 2.94
N PRO A 68 14.06 -19.19 1.97
CA PRO A 68 15.04 -20.28 2.08
C PRO A 68 16.44 -19.78 2.44
N GLU A 69 17.14 -20.45 3.35
CA GLU A 69 18.43 -19.95 3.89
C GLU A 69 19.46 -19.61 2.81
N LYS A 70 19.50 -20.40 1.73
CA LYS A 70 20.42 -20.21 0.61
C LYS A 70 20.18 -18.90 -0.15
N GLU A 71 18.94 -18.40 -0.11
CA GLU A 71 18.49 -17.22 -0.84
C GLU A 71 18.41 -15.96 0.03
N LYS A 72 18.49 -16.09 1.37
CA LYS A 72 18.34 -14.96 2.31
C LYS A 72 19.26 -13.79 1.99
N ALA A 73 20.54 -14.05 1.68
CA ALA A 73 21.51 -13.01 1.38
C ALA A 73 21.19 -12.29 0.07
N ALA A 74 20.85 -13.04 -0.99
CA ALA A 74 20.50 -12.47 -2.28
C ALA A 74 19.19 -11.66 -2.21
N CYS A 75 18.18 -12.20 -1.53
CA CYS A 75 16.91 -11.51 -1.31
C CYS A 75 17.08 -10.21 -0.51
N ALA A 76 17.90 -10.22 0.55
CA ALA A 76 18.17 -9.03 1.36
C ALA A 76 18.90 -7.94 0.55
N GLN A 77 19.85 -8.33 -0.30
CA GLN A 77 20.56 -7.40 -1.18
C GLN A 77 19.61 -6.75 -2.20
N GLU A 78 18.76 -7.54 -2.86
CA GLU A 78 17.82 -7.01 -3.86
C GLU A 78 16.76 -6.09 -3.21
N LEU A 79 16.34 -6.40 -1.97
CA LEU A 79 15.48 -5.52 -1.18
C LEU A 79 16.14 -4.17 -0.87
N GLU A 80 17.41 -4.14 -0.46
CA GLU A 80 18.12 -2.89 -0.20
C GLU A 80 18.30 -2.05 -1.48
N GLU A 81 18.66 -2.70 -2.59
CA GLU A 81 18.86 -2.02 -3.88
C GLU A 81 17.55 -1.38 -4.41
N GLN A 82 16.44 -2.10 -4.34
CA GLN A 82 15.17 -1.65 -4.94
C GLN A 82 14.29 -0.84 -3.98
N VAL A 83 14.27 -1.17 -2.69
CA VAL A 83 13.35 -0.57 -1.71
C VAL A 83 14.08 0.33 -0.72
N GLY A 84 15.35 0.05 -0.40
CA GLY A 84 16.15 0.86 0.54
C GLY A 84 16.29 2.33 0.11
N THR A 85 16.28 2.60 -1.19
CA THR A 85 16.29 3.97 -1.75
C THR A 85 14.96 4.70 -1.62
N MET A 86 13.83 3.98 -1.50
CA MET A 86 12.48 4.56 -1.37
C MET A 86 12.16 5.01 0.06
N CYS A 87 12.88 4.50 1.05
CA CYS A 87 12.64 4.73 2.47
C CYS A 87 13.61 5.72 3.13
N ARG A 88 14.53 6.33 2.37
CA ARG A 88 15.48 7.35 2.86
C ARG A 88 14.90 8.76 2.85
#